data_AF-A0A9P5A3H6-F1
#
_entry.id   AF-A0A9P5A3H6-F1
#
_cell.length_a   1.000
_cell.length_b   1.000
_cell.length_c   1.000
_cell.angle_alpha   90.00
_cell.angle_beta   90.00
_cell.angle_gamma   90.00
#
_symmetry.space_group_name_H-M   'P 1'
#
loop_
_entity.id
_entity.type
_entity.pdbx_description
1 polymer ?
#
loop_
_entity_poly.entity_id
_entity_poly.type
_entity_poly.pdbx_seq_one_letter_code
_entity_poly.pdbx_strand_id
1 'polypeptide(L)'
;MGGRKRSRCEKTENSSDHLFYISYPKPILQTKTKAYKTPSQRNRLSGHERIKLQRFPFTCSSVENLDLLYIVEPGTMWQEMTSYKSFVLGGMKYYRDDFVFVANEQTVKCRKLTNESETTRDGQEWIARILEVRASDETHVYARVHWMYRPDDLPPGTSDGTKKIQGRQSYHEANELILSNHMDVIDVMSVSGPAKVKEWVEIEGEERKEDLFCRQAYDWRHSRLSDLPGTS
;
A
#
# COMPACT_ATOMS: atom_id res chain seq x y z
N MET A 1 8.42 1.08 20.00
CA MET A 1 7.85 2.17 19.17
C MET A 1 8.07 1.77 17.71
N GLY A 2 7.19 0.93 17.17
CA GLY A 2 7.33 0.36 15.83
C GLY A 2 7.16 1.43 14.76
N GLY A 3 7.98 1.37 13.71
CA GLY A 3 8.02 2.35 12.62
C GLY A 3 6.65 2.44 11.96
N ARG A 4 5.92 3.52 12.27
CA ARG A 4 4.66 3.82 11.59
C ARG A 4 5.01 4.02 10.13
N LYS A 5 4.40 3.23 9.25
CA LYS A 5 4.33 3.56 7.83
C LYS A 5 3.77 4.97 7.70
N ARG A 6 4.21 5.71 6.66
CA ARG A 6 3.99 7.16 6.53
C ARG A 6 2.57 7.55 6.98
N SER A 7 2.53 8.35 8.04
CA SER A 7 1.31 8.72 8.77
C SER A 7 0.43 9.65 7.94
N ARG A 8 -0.89 9.53 8.12
CA ARG A 8 -1.92 10.28 7.39
C ARG A 8 -1.84 11.81 7.56
N CYS A 9 -1.13 12.33 8.56
CA CYS A 9 -1.13 13.77 8.84
C CYS A 9 -0.10 14.17 9.90
N GLU A 10 1.19 14.20 9.59
CA GLU A 10 2.14 15.00 10.36
C GLU A 10 2.78 16.02 9.42
N LYS A 11 2.27 17.25 9.47
CA LYS A 11 2.87 18.43 8.81
C LYS A 11 4.15 18.91 9.53
N THR A 12 4.81 18.04 10.27
CA THR A 12 5.95 18.38 11.12
C THR A 12 6.92 17.23 11.12
N GLU A 13 7.81 17.24 10.13
CA GLU A 13 9.26 17.04 10.29
C GLU A 13 9.89 17.06 8.89
N ASN A 14 10.54 18.18 8.54
CA ASN A 14 11.54 18.35 7.46
C ASN A 14 11.38 17.50 6.17
N SER A 15 10.19 17.43 5.56
CA SER A 15 10.00 16.61 4.36
C SER A 15 10.39 17.36 3.08
N SER A 16 11.70 17.54 2.85
CA SER A 16 12.23 17.80 1.50
C SER A 16 12.51 16.49 0.74
N ASP A 17 12.29 15.34 1.38
CA ASP A 17 12.75 14.04 0.89
C ASP A 17 11.70 13.25 0.09
N HIS A 18 10.44 13.71 0.04
CA HIS A 18 9.36 12.99 -0.64
C HIS A 18 8.55 13.89 -1.59
N LEU A 19 8.75 13.67 -2.88
CA LEU A 19 8.21 14.52 -3.95
C LEU A 19 6.69 14.38 -4.14
N PHE A 20 6.11 13.22 -3.75
CA PHE A 20 4.70 12.91 -3.95
C PHE A 20 4.05 12.35 -2.68
N TYR A 21 2.78 12.68 -2.48
CA TYR A 21 1.93 12.11 -1.44
C TYR A 21 0.53 11.78 -1.95
N ILE A 22 -0.14 10.84 -1.28
CA ILE A 22 -1.52 10.46 -1.58
C ILE A 22 -2.47 11.20 -0.67
N SER A 23 -3.42 11.93 -1.25
CA SER A 23 -4.55 12.51 -0.52
C SER A 23 -5.85 11.80 -0.84
N TYR A 24 -6.71 11.71 0.19
CA TYR A 24 -7.97 10.99 0.14
C TYR A 24 -9.12 11.99 0.26
N PRO A 25 -9.80 12.36 -0.85
CA PRO A 25 -10.93 13.24 -0.77
C PRO A 25 -12.02 12.63 0.11
N LYS A 26 -12.72 13.49 0.87
CA LYS A 26 -13.95 13.07 1.56
C LYS A 26 -14.95 12.68 0.47
N PRO A 27 -15.67 11.55 0.60
CA PRO A 27 -16.79 11.30 -0.28
C PRO A 27 -17.75 12.48 -0.16
N ILE A 28 -18.02 13.16 -1.27
CA ILE A 28 -19.02 14.23 -1.29
C ILE A 28 -20.33 13.55 -0.91
N LEU A 29 -20.86 13.84 0.28
CA LEU A 29 -22.23 13.51 0.65
C LEU A 29 -23.11 14.10 -0.44
N GLN A 30 -23.56 13.27 -1.38
CA GLN A 30 -24.61 13.64 -2.30
C GLN A 30 -25.87 13.81 -1.44
N THR A 31 -26.11 15.03 -0.99
CA THR A 31 -27.42 15.44 -0.51
C THR A 31 -28.41 15.05 -1.59
N LYS A 32 -29.33 14.15 -1.25
CA LYS A 32 -30.42 13.69 -2.09
C LYS A 32 -31.21 14.89 -2.61
N THR A 33 -30.89 15.33 -3.82
CA THR A 33 -31.77 16.21 -4.60
C THR A 33 -31.65 15.84 -6.07
N LYS A 34 -32.78 15.39 -6.59
CA LYS A 34 -33.08 14.94 -7.95
C LYS A 34 -32.52 15.89 -9.01
N ALA A 35 -31.91 15.34 -10.05
CA ALA A 35 -32.18 15.62 -11.46
C ALA A 35 -31.06 15.05 -12.33
N TYR A 36 -31.43 14.21 -13.29
CA TYR A 36 -30.58 13.84 -14.42
C TYR A 36 -30.03 15.11 -15.07
N LYS A 37 -28.72 15.33 -15.01
CA LYS A 37 -28.02 16.31 -15.85
C LYS A 37 -27.01 15.58 -16.73
N THR A 38 -27.12 15.86 -18.01
CA THR A 38 -26.45 15.27 -19.17
C THR A 38 -24.91 15.38 -19.08
N PRO A 39 -24.17 14.55 -19.86
CA PRO A 39 -22.72 14.36 -19.71
C PRO A 39 -21.86 15.60 -20.04
N SER A 40 -22.47 16.68 -20.55
CA SER A 40 -21.78 17.84 -21.12
C SER A 40 -21.44 18.96 -20.12
N GLN A 41 -21.79 18.84 -18.83
CA GLN A 41 -21.53 19.90 -17.83
C GLN A 41 -20.50 19.55 -16.73
N ARG A 42 -19.88 18.37 -16.77
CA ARG A 42 -18.88 17.96 -15.76
C ARG A 42 -17.50 18.60 -15.92
N ASN A 43 -17.29 19.40 -16.97
CA ASN A 43 -15.99 19.92 -17.38
C ASN A 43 -15.62 21.31 -16.80
N ARG A 44 -16.26 21.74 -15.70
CA ARG A 44 -16.02 23.06 -15.08
C ARG A 44 -15.67 23.01 -13.59
N LEU A 45 -15.01 21.95 -13.14
CA LEU A 45 -14.31 21.93 -11.84
C LEU A 45 -12.83 21.64 -12.11
N SER A 46 -12.04 22.72 -12.09
CA SER A 46 -10.58 22.81 -11.91
C SER A 46 -9.70 21.74 -12.57
N GLY A 47 -9.02 22.12 -13.64
CA GLY A 47 -8.17 21.27 -14.48
C GLY A 47 -6.85 20.78 -13.89
N HIS A 48 -6.66 20.71 -12.56
CA HIS A 48 -5.36 20.34 -11.97
C HIS A 48 -5.36 19.12 -11.04
N GLU A 49 -6.52 18.56 -10.68
CA GLU A 49 -6.59 17.52 -9.66
C GLU A 49 -7.59 16.41 -10.02
N ARG A 50 -7.15 15.47 -10.85
CA ARG A 50 -8.01 14.37 -11.30
C ARG A 50 -8.14 13.34 -10.19
N ILE A 51 -9.25 13.41 -9.45
CA ILE A 51 -9.66 12.35 -8.52
C ILE A 51 -9.76 11.03 -9.30
N LYS A 52 -9.02 10.02 -8.84
CA LYS A 52 -9.02 8.67 -9.43
C LYS A 52 -9.60 7.66 -8.44
N LEU A 53 -10.26 6.63 -8.96
CA LEU A 53 -10.71 5.48 -8.19
C LEU A 53 -9.65 4.38 -8.28
N GLN A 54 -9.08 3.98 -7.14
CA GLN A 54 -8.31 2.75 -7.04
C GLN A 54 -9.27 1.63 -6.66
N ARG A 55 -9.37 0.62 -7.53
CA ARG A 55 -10.10 -0.59 -7.18
C ARG A 55 -9.25 -1.50 -6.32
N PHE A 56 -9.83 -2.05 -5.26
CA PHE A 56 -9.17 -3.08 -4.48
C PHE A 56 -9.28 -4.43 -5.22
N PRO A 57 -8.18 -5.15 -5.43
CA PRO A 57 -8.15 -6.31 -6.31
C PRO A 57 -8.86 -7.55 -5.76
N PHE A 58 -9.24 -7.56 -4.49
CA PHE A 58 -9.85 -8.71 -3.83
C PHE A 58 -11.25 -8.39 -3.28
N THR A 59 -12.17 -9.35 -3.39
CA THR A 59 -13.52 -9.22 -2.83
C THR A 59 -13.54 -9.68 -1.38
N CYS A 60 -13.56 -8.77 -0.42
CA CYS A 60 -13.61 -9.12 1.01
C CYS A 60 -14.94 -9.80 1.39
N SER A 61 -14.91 -10.86 2.20
CA SER A 61 -16.09 -11.65 2.57
C SER A 61 -17.06 -10.90 3.50
N SER A 62 -16.54 -9.97 4.31
CA SER A 62 -17.28 -9.32 5.42
C SER A 62 -17.84 -7.92 5.13
N VAL A 63 -18.04 -7.57 3.86
CA VAL A 63 -18.79 -6.37 3.42
C VAL A 63 -18.13 -5.03 3.79
N GLU A 64 -17.28 -4.52 2.90
CA GLU A 64 -17.15 -3.12 2.51
C GLU A 64 -16.19 -3.08 1.31
N ASN A 65 -16.57 -2.40 0.22
CA ASN A 65 -15.68 -2.27 -0.92
C ASN A 65 -14.47 -1.41 -0.51
N LEU A 66 -13.28 -2.01 -0.45
CA LEU A 66 -12.03 -1.33 -0.08
C LEU A 66 -11.52 -0.36 -1.16
N ASP A 67 -12.30 -0.16 -2.23
CA ASP A 67 -12.09 0.86 -3.24
C ASP A 67 -11.95 2.26 -2.63
N LEU A 68 -10.86 2.95 -2.99
CA LEU A 68 -10.59 4.30 -2.50
C LEU A 68 -10.48 5.30 -3.65
N LEU A 69 -11.14 6.44 -3.46
CA LEU A 69 -10.82 7.65 -4.23
C LEU A 69 -9.52 8.24 -3.70
N TYR A 70 -8.63 8.58 -4.61
CA TYR A 70 -7.33 9.16 -4.28
C TYR A 70 -6.94 10.24 -5.27
N ILE A 71 -6.01 11.07 -4.80
CA ILE A 71 -5.32 12.10 -5.57
C ILE A 71 -3.83 11.92 -5.26
N VAL A 72 -2.98 12.10 -6.26
CA VAL A 72 -1.53 12.22 -6.07
C VAL A 72 -1.19 13.69 -6.13
N GLU A 73 -0.51 14.20 -5.12
CA GLU A 73 -0.06 15.59 -5.05
C GLU A 73 1.47 15.65 -5.00
N PRO A 74 2.14 16.52 -5.79
CA PRO A 74 1.57 17.44 -6.78
C PRO A 74 1.04 16.73 -8.05
N GLY A 75 -0.24 16.96 -8.37
CA GLY A 75 -0.94 16.21 -9.42
C GLY A 75 -0.50 16.54 -10.84
N THR A 76 0.02 17.74 -11.10
CA THR A 76 0.56 18.14 -12.41
C THR A 76 1.79 17.33 -12.77
N MET A 77 2.79 17.35 -11.89
CA MET A 77 4.05 16.65 -12.08
C MET A 77 3.82 15.14 -12.22
N TRP A 78 2.96 14.54 -11.39
CA TRP A 78 2.61 13.13 -11.54
C TRP A 78 1.95 12.81 -12.88
N GLN A 79 1.09 13.70 -13.39
CA GLN A 79 0.39 13.50 -14.66
C GLN A 79 1.30 13.67 -15.89
N GLU A 80 2.28 14.56 -15.81
CA GLU A 80 3.27 14.81 -16.86
C GLU A 80 4.27 13.66 -17.01
N MET A 81 4.50 12.89 -15.94
CA MET A 81 5.36 11.70 -16.00
C MET A 81 4.81 10.61 -16.92
N THR A 82 5.72 9.94 -17.61
CA THR A 82 5.41 8.82 -18.51
C THR A 82 5.10 7.58 -17.68
N SER A 83 3.99 6.91 -17.99
CA SER A 83 3.61 5.66 -17.32
C SER A 83 4.28 4.46 -17.99
N TYR A 84 4.90 3.60 -17.18
CA TYR A 84 5.56 2.38 -17.63
C TYR A 84 4.84 1.14 -17.08
N LYS A 85 5.01 0.02 -17.77
CA LYS A 85 4.51 -1.29 -17.31
C LYS A 85 5.42 -1.96 -16.29
N SER A 86 6.68 -1.53 -16.23
CA SER A 86 7.74 -2.16 -15.44
C SER A 86 8.93 -1.22 -15.25
N PHE A 87 9.75 -1.49 -14.25
CA PHE A 87 11.10 -0.93 -14.09
C PHE A 87 12.12 -2.04 -13.85
N VAL A 88 13.41 -1.73 -14.00
CA VAL A 88 14.51 -2.65 -13.74
C VAL A 88 15.39 -2.07 -12.65
N LEU A 89 15.70 -2.86 -11.62
CA LEU A 89 16.58 -2.48 -10.53
C LEU A 89 17.45 -3.68 -10.15
N GLY A 90 18.76 -3.48 -10.05
CA GLY A 90 19.71 -4.55 -9.68
C GLY A 90 19.68 -5.76 -10.63
N GLY A 91 19.36 -5.56 -11.91
CA GLY A 91 19.22 -6.65 -12.90
C GLY A 91 17.90 -7.42 -12.83
N MET A 92 17.03 -7.12 -11.86
CA MET A 92 15.69 -7.70 -11.75
C MET A 92 14.63 -6.75 -12.31
N LYS A 93 13.60 -7.31 -12.95
CA LYS A 93 12.51 -6.54 -13.53
C LYS A 93 11.24 -6.71 -12.72
N TYR A 94 10.59 -5.60 -12.41
CA TYR A 94 9.39 -5.52 -11.59
C TYR A 94 8.22 -5.01 -12.42
N TYR A 95 7.05 -5.60 -12.22
CA TYR A 95 5.83 -5.29 -12.93
C TYR A 95 4.75 -4.75 -11.98
N ARG A 96 3.65 -4.29 -12.57
CA ARG A 96 2.41 -4.05 -11.82
C ARG A 96 1.99 -5.35 -11.13
N ASP A 97 1.46 -5.21 -9.92
CA ASP A 97 0.97 -6.27 -9.04
C ASP A 97 2.04 -7.13 -8.37
N ASP A 98 3.32 -6.94 -8.70
CA ASP A 98 4.41 -7.57 -7.97
C ASP A 98 4.52 -7.03 -6.53
N PHE A 99 4.91 -7.92 -5.61
CA PHE A 99 5.23 -7.57 -4.24
C PHE A 99 6.73 -7.32 -4.11
N VAL A 100 7.10 -6.28 -3.36
CA VAL A 100 8.48 -5.85 -3.19
C VAL A 100 8.78 -5.54 -1.73
N PHE A 101 10.03 -5.81 -1.34
CA PHE A 101 10.60 -5.29 -0.10
C PHE A 101 11.07 -3.86 -0.32
N VAL A 102 10.74 -2.99 0.63
CA VAL A 102 11.06 -1.57 0.62
C VAL A 102 11.88 -1.25 1.86
N ALA A 103 13.06 -0.65 1.64
CA ALA A 103 13.90 -0.20 2.73
C ALA A 103 13.21 0.92 3.51
N ASN A 104 13.31 0.87 4.84
CA ASN A 104 12.81 1.92 5.72
C ASN A 104 13.98 2.57 6.47
N GLU A 105 13.69 3.60 7.25
CA GLU A 105 14.74 4.30 8.00
C GLU A 105 15.55 3.39 8.91
N GLN A 106 14.92 2.34 9.48
CA GLN A 106 15.60 1.41 10.37
C GLN A 106 16.60 0.57 9.60
N THR A 107 16.21 0.02 8.45
CA THR A 107 17.09 -0.81 7.63
C THR A 107 18.19 0.03 6.98
N VAL A 108 17.92 1.30 6.63
CA VAL A 108 18.94 2.25 6.18
C VAL A 108 19.93 2.61 7.31
N LYS A 109 19.46 2.84 8.54
CA LYS A 109 20.33 3.12 9.70
C LYS A 109 21.21 1.90 10.05
N CYS A 110 20.65 0.70 10.04
CA CYS A 110 21.41 -0.54 10.27
C CYS A 110 22.49 -0.74 9.20
N ARG A 111 22.18 -0.52 7.92
CA ARG A 111 23.19 -0.60 6.82
C ARG A 111 24.37 0.37 7.01
N LYS A 112 24.16 1.51 7.66
CA LYS A 112 25.22 2.50 7.93
C LYS A 112 26.11 2.13 9.12
N LEU A 113 25.62 1.29 10.04
CA LEU A 113 26.31 0.94 11.28
C LEU A 113 27.10 -0.36 11.19
N THR A 114 26.70 -1.29 10.31
CA THR A 114 27.33 -2.60 10.17
C THR A 114 27.86 -2.80 8.75
N ASN A 115 29.20 -2.82 8.60
CA ASN A 115 29.88 -3.32 7.40
C ASN A 115 29.85 -4.87 7.32
N GLU A 116 28.86 -5.53 7.93
CA GLU A 116 28.81 -6.98 8.04
C GLU A 116 27.53 -7.60 7.45
N SER A 117 27.74 -8.82 6.95
CA SER A 117 26.92 -9.67 6.11
C SER A 117 25.47 -9.92 6.57
N GLU A 118 24.55 -9.64 5.64
CA GLU A 118 23.35 -10.38 5.21
C GLU A 118 22.43 -11.20 6.15
N THR A 119 22.68 -11.42 7.44
CA THR A 119 21.98 -12.50 8.18
C THR A 119 21.07 -12.10 9.35
N THR A 120 20.74 -10.82 9.52
CA THR A 120 19.71 -10.38 10.50
C THR A 120 18.75 -9.32 9.94
N ARG A 121 18.40 -9.43 8.65
CA ARG A 121 17.49 -8.49 7.95
C ARG A 121 16.04 -8.98 7.89
N ASP A 122 15.76 -10.16 8.41
CA ASP A 122 14.47 -10.82 8.24
C ASP A 122 13.40 -10.12 9.08
N GLY A 123 12.52 -9.40 8.39
CA GLY A 123 11.29 -8.87 8.99
C GLY A 123 11.27 -7.38 9.31
N GLN A 124 12.37 -6.65 9.08
CA GLN A 124 12.39 -5.20 9.33
C GLN A 124 12.00 -4.37 8.10
N GLU A 125 12.15 -4.90 6.89
CA GLU A 125 11.77 -4.19 5.66
C GLU A 125 10.24 -4.14 5.49
N TRP A 126 9.76 -3.03 4.91
CA TRP A 126 8.35 -2.90 4.57
C TRP A 126 8.05 -3.71 3.32
N ILE A 127 6.80 -4.15 3.19
CA ILE A 127 6.34 -4.89 2.01
C ILE A 127 5.27 -4.06 1.32
N ALA A 128 5.35 -3.98 0.00
CA ALA A 128 4.39 -3.23 -0.80
C ALA A 128 4.04 -3.97 -2.08
N ARG A 129 2.84 -3.72 -2.62
CA ARG A 129 2.43 -4.17 -3.97
C ARG A 129 2.42 -2.99 -4.93
N ILE A 130 3.00 -3.17 -6.10
CA ILE A 130 3.09 -2.13 -7.13
C ILE A 130 1.75 -1.94 -7.82
N LEU A 131 1.25 -0.71 -7.88
CA LEU A 131 0.00 -0.35 -8.59
C LEU A 131 0.27 0.31 -9.94
N GLU A 132 1.22 1.24 -9.96
CA GLU A 132 1.53 2.05 -11.13
C GLU A 132 2.98 2.50 -11.06
N VAL A 133 3.67 2.45 -12.20
CA VAL A 133 5.03 2.96 -12.35
C VAL A 133 5.00 4.16 -13.27
N ARG A 134 5.68 5.24 -12.86
CA ARG A 134 5.85 6.46 -13.64
C ARG A 134 7.27 6.96 -13.55
N ALA A 135 7.76 7.62 -14.59
CA ALA A 135 9.06 8.26 -14.56
C ALA A 135 9.03 9.61 -15.27
N SER A 136 9.81 10.57 -14.77
CA SER A 136 10.15 11.78 -15.53
C SER A 136 11.37 11.56 -16.42
N ASP A 137 12.35 10.79 -15.94
CA ASP A 137 13.56 10.40 -16.67
C ASP A 137 14.11 9.07 -16.13
N GLU A 138 15.28 8.65 -16.62
CA GLU A 138 15.92 7.38 -16.26
C GLU A 138 16.30 7.25 -14.78
N THR A 139 16.49 8.38 -14.09
CA THR A 139 16.91 8.43 -12.68
C THR A 139 15.76 8.71 -11.73
N HIS A 140 14.68 9.32 -12.22
CA HIS A 140 13.51 9.70 -11.43
C HIS A 140 12.33 8.81 -11.76
N VAL A 141 12.37 7.59 -11.22
CA VAL A 141 11.34 6.57 -11.39
C VAL A 141 10.61 6.37 -10.06
N TYR A 142 9.28 6.49 -10.10
CA TYR A 142 8.41 6.40 -8.94
C TYR A 142 7.37 5.30 -9.12
N ALA A 143 7.06 4.61 -8.03
CA ALA A 143 6.00 3.61 -7.98
C ALA A 143 4.92 4.03 -6.98
N ARG A 144 3.67 4.05 -7.43
CA ARG A 144 2.51 4.08 -6.53
C ARG A 144 2.24 2.67 -6.05
N VAL A 145 2.07 2.48 -4.75
CA VAL A 145 2.01 1.17 -4.11
C VAL A 145 0.86 1.04 -3.13
N HIS A 146 0.48 -0.20 -2.81
CA HIS A 146 -0.27 -0.55 -1.61
C HIS A 146 0.68 -1.11 -0.56
N TRP A 147 0.61 -0.59 0.67
CA TRP A 147 1.38 -1.13 1.78
C TRP A 147 0.77 -2.45 2.30
N MET A 148 1.62 -3.43 2.59
CA MET A 148 1.25 -4.70 3.23
C MET A 148 1.70 -4.70 4.67
N TYR A 149 0.81 -5.03 5.60
CA TYR A 149 1.10 -5.00 7.04
C TYR A 149 1.46 -6.39 7.54
N ARG A 150 2.47 -6.46 8.41
CA ARG A 150 2.59 -7.61 9.30
C ARG A 150 1.56 -7.46 10.42
N PRO A 151 1.11 -8.57 11.02
CA PRO A 151 0.32 -8.54 12.25
C PRO A 151 0.87 -7.58 13.31
N ASP A 152 2.19 -7.57 13.50
CA ASP A 152 2.87 -6.73 14.50
C ASP A 152 2.81 -5.23 14.19
N ASP A 153 2.62 -4.87 12.91
CA ASP A 153 2.58 -3.48 12.42
C ASP A 153 1.16 -2.88 12.47
N LEU A 154 0.16 -3.64 12.93
CA LEU A 154 -1.22 -3.17 12.96
C LEU A 154 -1.36 -1.96 13.90
N PRO A 155 -1.90 -0.83 13.41
CA PRO A 155 -2.08 0.35 14.22
C PRO A 155 -2.93 0.10 15.47
N PRO A 156 -2.63 0.78 16.60
CA PRO A 156 -3.43 0.66 17.81
C PRO A 156 -4.88 1.08 17.56
N GLY A 157 -5.83 0.32 18.13
CA GLY A 157 -7.25 0.61 17.98
C GLY A 157 -7.85 0.13 16.65
N THR A 158 -7.13 -0.71 15.92
CA THR A 158 -7.67 -1.44 14.76
C THR A 158 -8.86 -2.28 15.21
N SER A 159 -9.97 -2.19 14.49
CA SER A 159 -11.20 -2.91 14.81
C SER A 159 -11.19 -4.27 14.10
N ASP A 160 -11.37 -5.34 14.86
CA ASP A 160 -11.56 -6.70 14.37
C ASP A 160 -12.92 -7.20 14.87
N GLY A 161 -13.90 -7.22 13.96
CA GLY A 161 -15.30 -7.37 14.32
C GLY A 161 -15.76 -6.34 15.35
N THR A 162 -16.07 -6.81 16.56
CA THR A 162 -16.50 -5.96 17.69
C THR A 162 -15.37 -5.55 18.64
N LYS A 163 -14.17 -6.13 18.47
CA LYS A 163 -13.02 -5.92 19.35
C LYS A 163 -12.12 -4.84 18.77
N LYS A 164 -11.43 -4.11 19.65
CA LYS A 164 -10.29 -3.27 19.28
C LYS A 164 -9.02 -4.00 19.64
N ILE A 165 -8.15 -4.16 18.66
CA ILE A 165 -6.89 -4.86 18.77
C ILE A 165 -5.71 -3.90 18.53
N GLN A 166 -4.53 -4.37 18.89
CA GLN A 166 -3.27 -3.74 18.59
C GLN A 166 -2.25 -4.84 18.31
N GLY A 167 -1.50 -4.68 17.21
CA GLY A 167 -0.48 -5.65 16.83
C GLY A 167 -1.02 -7.07 16.63
N ARG A 168 -0.10 -8.03 16.72
CA ARG A 168 -0.35 -9.44 16.47
C ARG A 168 -1.35 -10.03 17.49
N GLN A 169 -2.29 -10.82 16.98
CA GLN A 169 -3.27 -11.58 17.76
C GLN A 169 -2.86 -13.05 17.81
N SER A 170 -3.43 -13.81 18.74
CA SER A 170 -3.05 -15.22 18.97
C SER A 170 -3.30 -16.15 17.78
N TYR A 171 -4.21 -15.78 16.88
CA TYR A 171 -4.53 -16.54 15.66
C TYR A 171 -3.65 -16.18 14.45
N HIS A 172 -2.76 -15.18 14.59
CA HIS A 172 -1.88 -14.76 13.50
C HIS A 172 -0.62 -15.62 13.43
N GLU A 173 -0.28 -16.10 12.23
CA GLU A 173 0.93 -16.90 11.99
C GLU A 173 2.17 -16.04 11.72
N ALA A 174 3.37 -16.61 11.87
CA ALA A 174 4.63 -15.87 11.74
C ALA A 174 4.81 -15.21 10.36
N ASN A 175 4.43 -15.92 9.29
CA ASN A 175 4.58 -15.51 7.90
C ASN A 175 3.34 -14.82 7.32
N GLU A 176 2.38 -14.47 8.19
CA GLU A 176 1.16 -13.82 7.76
C GLU A 176 1.39 -12.34 7.40
N LEU A 177 0.75 -11.93 6.31
CA LEU A 177 0.62 -10.56 5.86
C LEU A 177 -0.85 -10.18 5.76
N ILE A 178 -1.08 -8.89 5.91
CA ILE A 178 -2.40 -8.27 5.86
C ILE A 178 -2.37 -7.28 4.72
N LEU A 179 -3.22 -7.50 3.73
CA LEU A 179 -3.38 -6.58 2.60
C LEU A 179 -3.93 -5.25 3.11
N SER A 180 -3.66 -4.13 2.43
CA SER A 180 -4.29 -2.86 2.81
C SER A 180 -4.57 -1.96 1.63
N ASN A 181 -5.61 -1.14 1.76
CA ASN A 181 -5.90 -0.04 0.84
C ASN A 181 -5.03 1.21 1.11
N HIS A 182 -4.12 1.17 2.09
CA HIS A 182 -3.14 2.24 2.32
C HIS A 182 -2.25 2.39 1.08
N MET A 183 -2.35 3.55 0.42
CA MET A 183 -1.59 3.87 -0.79
C MET A 183 -0.50 4.90 -0.49
N ASP A 184 0.56 4.82 -1.26
CA ASP A 184 1.68 5.75 -1.17
C ASP A 184 2.47 5.80 -2.48
N VAL A 185 3.37 6.77 -2.62
CA VAL A 185 4.32 6.86 -3.74
C VAL A 185 5.74 6.73 -3.21
N ILE A 186 6.50 5.77 -3.73
CA ILE A 186 7.88 5.51 -3.37
C ILE A 186 8.81 5.78 -4.55
N ASP A 187 10.04 6.17 -4.25
CA ASP A 187 11.15 6.09 -5.20
C ASP A 187 11.50 4.61 -5.40
N VAL A 188 11.63 4.15 -6.64
CA VAL A 188 11.98 2.74 -6.91
C VAL A 188 13.36 2.38 -6.36
N MET A 189 14.25 3.34 -6.16
CA MET A 189 15.56 3.12 -5.53
C MET A 189 15.46 2.68 -4.07
N SER A 190 14.30 2.86 -3.42
CA SER A 190 14.03 2.32 -2.08
C SER A 190 13.68 0.82 -2.08
N VAL A 191 13.40 0.23 -3.25
CA VAL A 191 13.12 -1.20 -3.37
C VAL A 191 14.40 -2.00 -3.14
N SER A 192 14.34 -2.94 -2.19
CA SER A 192 15.48 -3.79 -1.84
C SER A 192 15.46 -5.16 -2.53
N GLY A 193 14.29 -5.62 -2.98
CA GLY A 193 14.17 -6.91 -3.66
C GLY A 193 12.72 -7.34 -3.89
N PRO A 194 12.49 -8.43 -4.65
CA PRO A 194 11.17 -9.03 -4.80
C PRO A 194 10.73 -9.71 -3.50
N ALA A 195 9.44 -9.62 -3.17
CA ALA A 195 8.82 -10.36 -2.08
C ALA A 195 7.91 -11.45 -2.66
N LYS A 196 8.09 -12.70 -2.23
CA LYS A 196 7.21 -13.81 -2.62
C LYS A 196 6.03 -13.87 -1.65
N VAL A 197 4.89 -13.37 -2.09
CA VAL A 197 3.63 -13.40 -1.34
C VAL A 197 2.63 -14.25 -2.11
N LYS A 198 2.08 -15.27 -1.45
CA LYS A 198 1.00 -16.10 -1.97
C LYS A 198 -0.33 -15.65 -1.41
N GLU A 199 -1.36 -15.62 -2.25
CA GLU A 199 -2.72 -15.54 -1.75
C GLU A 199 -3.08 -16.88 -1.09
N TRP A 200 -3.67 -16.85 0.10
CA TRP A 200 -4.06 -18.08 0.77
C TRP A 200 -5.20 -18.75 0.00
N VAL A 201 -4.95 -19.97 -0.48
CA VAL A 201 -5.97 -20.87 -1.00
C VAL A 201 -5.83 -22.15 -0.20
N GLU A 202 -6.88 -22.54 0.53
CA GLU A 202 -6.90 -23.79 1.26
C GLU A 202 -6.98 -24.95 0.26
N ILE A 203 -5.84 -25.55 -0.08
CA ILE A 203 -5.76 -26.75 -0.90
C ILE A 203 -5.36 -27.90 0.03
N GLU A 204 -6.27 -28.85 0.24
CA GLU A 204 -5.99 -30.05 1.04
C GLU A 204 -4.78 -30.79 0.46
N GLY A 205 -3.75 -30.99 1.28
CA GLY A 205 -2.58 -31.83 0.96
C GLY A 205 -1.33 -31.11 0.44
N GLU A 206 -1.31 -29.77 0.31
CA GLU A 206 -0.06 -29.05 -0.01
C GLU A 206 0.76 -28.76 1.27
N GLU A 207 2.02 -29.22 1.30
CA GLU A 207 2.94 -28.90 2.39
C GLU A 207 3.10 -27.37 2.52
N ARG A 208 2.92 -26.85 3.74
CA ARG A 208 3.04 -25.43 4.08
C ARG A 208 4.44 -24.93 3.74
N LYS A 209 4.62 -24.28 2.59
CA LYS A 209 5.87 -23.60 2.24
C LYS A 209 6.04 -22.37 3.13
N GLU A 210 7.28 -22.04 3.49
CA GLU A 210 7.68 -20.88 4.30
C GLU A 210 7.40 -19.51 3.64
N ASP A 211 6.56 -19.47 2.60
CA ASP A 211 6.24 -18.26 1.86
C ASP A 211 5.31 -17.34 2.66
N LEU A 212 5.39 -16.03 2.41
CA LEU A 212 4.47 -15.06 3.01
C LEU A 212 3.07 -15.25 2.44
N PHE A 213 2.03 -15.16 3.27
CA PHE A 213 0.66 -15.37 2.82
C PHE A 213 -0.33 -14.35 3.40
N CYS A 214 -1.44 -14.11 2.69
CA CYS A 214 -2.48 -13.16 3.11
C CYS A 214 -3.83 -13.85 3.31
N ARG A 215 -4.48 -13.61 4.46
CA ARG A 215 -5.87 -14.02 4.74
C ARG A 215 -6.80 -12.87 5.10
N GLN A 216 -6.25 -11.72 5.45
CA GLN A 216 -7.02 -10.56 5.90
C GLN A 216 -6.64 -9.31 5.10
N ALA A 217 -7.57 -8.36 5.08
CA ALA A 217 -7.39 -7.02 4.56
C ALA A 217 -7.66 -5.97 5.64
N TYR A 218 -6.85 -4.94 5.64
CA TYR A 218 -6.90 -3.81 6.54
C TYR A 218 -7.35 -2.54 5.81
N ASP A 219 -8.50 -2.02 6.21
CA ASP A 219 -8.97 -0.71 5.81
C ASP A 219 -8.24 0.38 6.61
N TRP A 220 -7.31 1.06 5.94
CA TRP A 220 -6.54 2.17 6.49
C TRP A 220 -7.41 3.36 6.90
N ARG A 221 -8.54 3.61 6.23
CA ARG A 221 -9.35 4.82 6.48
C ARG A 221 -10.18 4.70 7.74
N HIS A 222 -10.71 3.51 7.99
CA HIS A 222 -11.59 3.21 9.12
C HIS A 222 -10.88 2.40 10.21
N SER A 223 -9.62 2.03 9.98
CA SER A 223 -8.82 1.18 10.86
C SER A 223 -9.56 -0.11 11.23
N ARG A 224 -9.95 -0.89 10.22
CA ARG A 224 -10.73 -2.13 10.38
C ARG A 224 -10.07 -3.30 9.64
N LEU A 225 -10.08 -4.48 10.25
CA LEU A 225 -9.75 -5.75 9.61
C LEU A 225 -11.00 -6.45 9.07
N SER A 226 -10.81 -7.11 7.94
CA SER A 226 -11.81 -7.91 7.26
C SER A 226 -11.16 -9.14 6.65
N ASP A 227 -11.82 -10.29 6.73
CA ASP A 227 -11.30 -11.53 6.15
C ASP A 227 -11.44 -11.58 4.62
N LEU A 228 -10.47 -12.21 3.97
CA LEU A 228 -10.50 -12.50 2.54
C LEU A 228 -11.40 -13.71 2.25
N PRO A 229 -11.98 -13.83 1.05
CA PRO A 229 -12.90 -14.92 0.74
C PRO A 229 -12.15 -16.26 0.75
N GLY A 230 -12.76 -17.30 1.33
CA GLY A 230 -12.17 -18.65 1.40
C GLY A 230 -11.16 -18.86 2.54
N THR A 231 -11.25 -18.07 3.62
CA THR A 231 -10.34 -18.15 4.79
C THR A 231 -11.05 -18.37 6.13
N SER A 232 -12.33 -18.78 6.11
CA SER A 232 -13.23 -18.87 7.28
C SER A 232 -13.19 -20.22 7.99
#